data_AF-A0A5J4RH97-F1
#
_entry.id   AF-A0A5J4RH97-F1
#
_cell.length_a   1.000
_cell.length_b   1.000
_cell.length_c   1.000
_cell.angle_alpha   90.00
_cell.angle_beta   90.00
_cell.angle_gamma   90.00
#
_symmetry.space_group_name_H-M   'P 1'
#
loop_
_entity.id
_entity.type
_entity.pdbx_description
1 polymer ?
#
loop_
_entity_poly.entity_id
_entity_poly.type
_entity_poly.pdbx_seq_one_letter_code
_entity_poly.pdbx_strand_id
1 'polypeptide(L)'
;IGALDWGRPPINDIYGRKPFETYDTGYKYDQFGNPIAYMKKPTIPIGKKGNIQKRNYIPTSQLIQTAKAQADLHSKLTKSAKISKKK
;
A
#
# COMPACT_ATOMS: atom_id res chain seq x y z
N ILE A 1 23.88 -12.94 29.51
CA ILE A 1 22.61 -12.46 30.11
C ILE A 1 22.12 -11.35 29.19
N GLY A 2 20.99 -11.61 28.52
CA GLY A 2 20.62 -11.00 27.24
C GLY A 2 20.22 -9.53 27.32
N ALA A 3 20.64 -8.77 26.30
CA ALA A 3 20.16 -7.42 26.06
C ALA A 3 18.67 -7.48 25.68
N LEU A 4 17.86 -6.86 26.54
CA LEU A 4 16.43 -6.65 26.38
C LEU A 4 16.20 -5.80 25.13
N ASP A 5 15.68 -6.42 24.07
CA ASP A 5 15.34 -5.81 22.77
C ASP A 5 14.11 -4.91 22.92
N TRP A 6 14.29 -3.75 23.54
CA TRP A 6 13.25 -2.74 23.81
C TRP A 6 12.63 -2.12 22.54
N GLY A 7 13.04 -2.54 21.35
CA GLY A 7 12.55 -2.03 20.06
C GLY A 7 11.44 -2.87 19.41
N ARG A 8 11.18 -4.09 19.92
CA ARG A 8 10.12 -4.93 19.35
C ARG A 8 8.78 -4.54 19.95
N PRO A 9 7.79 -4.12 19.13
CA PRO A 9 6.43 -4.00 19.63
C PRO A 9 5.99 -5.35 20.19
N PRO A 10 5.25 -5.37 21.32
CA PRO A 10 4.78 -6.61 21.92
C PRO A 10 4.03 -7.43 20.87
N ILE A 11 4.11 -8.76 20.94
CA ILE A 11 3.46 -9.69 19.98
C ILE A 11 1.97 -9.36 19.77
N ASN A 12 1.33 -8.75 20.77
CA ASN A 12 -0.07 -8.33 20.71
C ASN A 12 -0.34 -7.03 19.92
N ASP A 13 0.68 -6.31 19.46
CA ASP A 13 0.54 -5.13 18.58
C ASP A 13 -0.06 -5.50 17.21
N ILE A 14 -0.03 -6.80 16.85
CA ILE A 14 -0.70 -7.34 15.67
C ILE A 14 -2.23 -7.16 15.75
N TYR A 15 -2.83 -7.20 16.95
CA TYR A 15 -4.28 -7.05 17.13
C TYR A 15 -4.76 -5.59 17.05
N GLY A 16 -3.88 -4.61 17.29
CA GLY A 16 -4.18 -3.19 17.11
C GLY A 16 -4.08 -2.73 15.64
N ARG A 17 -3.35 -3.50 14.83
CA ARG A 17 -3.23 -3.25 13.39
C ARG A 17 -4.49 -3.77 12.70
N LYS A 18 -5.39 -2.85 12.34
CA LYS A 18 -6.51 -3.16 11.45
C LYS A 18 -5.93 -3.49 10.06
N PRO A 19 -5.96 -4.75 9.59
CA PRO A 19 -5.38 -5.12 8.30
C PRO A 19 -6.21 -4.60 7.11
N PHE A 20 -7.46 -4.22 7.37
CA PHE A 20 -8.37 -3.60 6.43
C PHE A 20 -8.81 -2.22 6.93
N GLU A 21 -8.98 -1.27 6.00
CA GLU A 21 -9.61 0.02 6.30
C GLU A 21 -11.02 -0.23 6.86
N THR A 22 -11.21 0.02 8.15
CA THR A 22 -12.54 0.02 8.77
C THR A 22 -13.08 1.44 8.65
N TYR A 23 -14.15 1.63 7.88
CA TYR A 23 -14.85 2.91 7.84
C TYR A 23 -15.67 3.07 9.11
N ASP A 24 -15.62 4.26 9.71
CA ASP A 24 -16.55 4.60 10.76
C ASP A 24 -17.97 4.61 10.17
N THR A 25 -18.86 3.80 10.72
CA THR A 25 -20.27 3.77 10.37
C THR A 25 -21.07 4.63 11.35
N GLY A 26 -22.21 5.16 10.92
CA GLY A 26 -23.12 5.86 11.80
C GLY A 26 -24.54 5.91 11.25
N TYR A 27 -25.43 6.52 12.04
CA TYR A 27 -26.80 6.82 11.63
C TYR A 27 -26.95 8.32 11.41
N LYS A 28 -27.66 8.70 10.33
CA LYS A 28 -28.19 10.05 10.09
C LYS A 28 -29.70 9.97 10.08
N TYR A 29 -30.37 11.09 10.33
CA TYR A 29 -31.82 11.16 10.22
C TYR A 29 -32.19 11.82 8.89
N ASP A 30 -33.18 11.28 8.19
CA ASP A 30 -33.80 11.94 7.05
C ASP A 30 -34.72 13.09 7.49
N GLN A 31 -35.34 13.79 6.53
CA GLN A 31 -36.27 14.89 6.82
C GLN A 31 -37.51 14.44 7.61
N PHE A 32 -37.82 13.15 7.63
CA PHE A 32 -38.94 12.55 8.33
C PHE A 32 -38.54 11.93 9.68
N GLY A 33 -37.27 12.03 10.07
CA GLY A 33 -36.76 11.49 11.33
C GLY A 33 -36.44 10.00 11.31
N ASN A 34 -36.36 9.35 10.15
CA ASN A 34 -35.99 7.94 10.05
C ASN A 34 -34.45 7.78 10.06
N PRO A 35 -33.91 6.80 10.80
CA PRO A 35 -32.48 6.54 10.82
C PRO A 35 -32.03 5.88 9.51
N ILE A 36 -31.11 6.52 8.81
CA ILE A 36 -30.43 6.02 7.63
C ILE A 36 -28.98 5.69 8.00
N ALA A 37 -28.61 4.43 7.79
CA ALA A 37 -27.23 3.98 7.94
C ALA A 37 -26.35 4.66 6.87
N TYR A 38 -25.21 5.20 7.29
CA TYR A 38 -24.24 5.79 6.36
C TYR A 38 -22.80 5.43 6.75
N MET A 39 -21.95 5.32 5.74
CA MET A 39 -20.50 5.22 5.92
C MET A 39 -19.89 6.62 5.98
N LYS A 40 -19.11 6.90 7.02
CA LYS A 40 -18.32 8.14 7.07
C LYS A 40 -17.21 8.03 6.04
N LYS A 41 -17.22 8.94 5.06
CA LYS A 41 -16.08 9.12 4.17
C LYS A 41 -14.89 9.58 5.03
N PRO A 42 -13.68 9.05 4.81
CA PRO A 42 -12.51 9.52 5.53
C PRO A 42 -12.33 11.02 5.27
N THR A 43 -12.46 11.83 6.32
CA THR A 43 -12.24 13.27 6.23
C THR A 43 -10.75 13.51 6.10
N ILE A 44 -10.33 14.08 4.98
CA ILE A 44 -8.96 14.54 4.83
C ILE A 44 -8.93 15.94 5.42
N PRO A 45 -8.13 16.19 6.47
CA PRO A 45 -8.06 17.51 7.05
C PRO A 45 -7.60 18.51 5.98
N ILE A 46 -8.32 19.62 5.86
CA ILE A 46 -7.98 20.74 4.99
C ILE A 46 -6.54 21.15 5.29
N GLY A 47 -5.68 21.15 4.27
CA GLY A 47 -4.25 21.45 4.39
C GLY A 47 -3.31 20.24 4.44
N LYS A 48 -3.82 19.00 4.50
CA LYS A 48 -2.99 17.79 4.33
C LYS A 48 -3.32 17.08 3.02
N LYS A 49 -2.30 16.74 2.25
CA LYS A 49 -2.43 15.87 1.07
C LYS A 49 -2.73 14.46 1.57
N GLY A 50 -4.01 14.14 1.78
CA GLY A 50 -4.44 12.79 2.07
C GLY A 50 -3.88 11.84 1.00
N ASN A 51 -3.40 10.68 1.40
CA ASN A 51 -2.90 9.67 0.47
C ASN A 51 -4.10 8.96 -0.20
N ILE A 52 -4.93 9.72 -0.93
CA ILE A 52 -6.05 9.22 -1.73
C ILE A 52 -5.53 8.70 -3.07
N GLN A 53 -4.42 7.98 -3.08
CA GLN A 53 -4.05 7.30 -4.31
C GLN A 53 -5.12 6.26 -4.58
N LYS A 54 -5.66 6.24 -5.82
CA LYS A 54 -6.58 5.19 -6.24
C LYS A 54 -5.89 3.84 -5.96
N ARG A 55 -6.62 2.90 -5.36
CA ARG A 55 -6.13 1.53 -5.17
C ARG A 55 -5.65 1.02 -6.55
N ASN A 56 -4.45 0.45 -6.59
CA ASN A 56 -3.77 -0.03 -7.81
C ASN A 56 -3.28 1.04 -8.80
N TYR A 57 -3.15 2.30 -8.39
CA TYR A 57 -2.45 3.29 -9.21
C TYR A 57 -0.94 3.04 -9.17
N ILE A 58 -0.36 2.71 -10.32
CA ILE A 58 1.09 2.63 -10.50
C ILE A 58 1.56 3.93 -11.16
N PRO A 59 2.44 4.73 -10.54
CA PRO A 59 2.97 5.94 -11.15
C PRO A 59 3.70 5.64 -12.45
N THR A 60 3.57 6.53 -13.44
CA THR A 60 4.27 6.41 -14.71
C THR A 60 5.79 6.31 -14.52
N SER A 61 6.35 7.01 -13.53
CA SER A 61 7.77 6.92 -13.17
C SER A 61 8.18 5.51 -12.76
N GLN A 62 7.35 4.81 -11.99
CA GLN A 62 7.59 3.42 -11.60
C GLN A 62 7.52 2.49 -12.81
N LEU A 63 6.56 2.68 -13.71
CA LEU A 63 6.47 1.92 -14.97
C LEU A 63 7.76 2.07 -15.81
N ILE A 64 8.22 3.31 -16.02
CA ILE A 64 9.45 3.60 -16.78
C ILE A 64 10.68 2.95 -16.14
N GLN A 65 10.81 3.04 -14.81
CA GLN A 65 11.92 2.40 -14.10
C GLN A 65 11.91 0.88 -14.25
N THR A 66 10.73 0.25 -14.11
CA THR A 66 10.60 -1.22 -14.27
C THR A 66 10.92 -1.67 -15.70
N ALA A 67 10.47 -0.92 -16.72
CA ALA A 67 10.77 -1.23 -18.12
C ALA A 67 12.28 -1.16 -18.40
N LYS A 68 12.98 -0.15 -17.86
CA LYS A 68 14.43 -0.04 -17.98
C LYS A 68 15.16 -1.22 -17.33
N ALA A 69 14.78 -1.57 -16.10
CA ALA A 69 15.37 -2.69 -15.38
C ALA A 69 15.14 -4.03 -16.11
N GLN A 70 13.96 -4.24 -16.68
CA GLN A 70 13.66 -5.42 -17.51
C GLN A 70 14.52 -5.49 -18.77
N ALA A 71 14.72 -4.38 -19.48
CA ALA A 71 15.57 -4.32 -20.67
C ALA A 71 17.04 -4.63 -20.33
N ASP A 72 17.55 -4.07 -19.24
CA ASP A 72 18.92 -4.32 -18.78
C ASP A 72 19.12 -5.79 -18.40
N LEU A 73 18.18 -6.39 -17.65
CA LEU A 73 18.20 -7.81 -17.31
C LEU A 73 18.17 -8.69 -18.56
N HIS A 74 17.27 -8.40 -19.52
CA HIS A 74 17.19 -9.15 -20.77
C HIS A 74 18.51 -9.09 -21.55
N SER A 75 19.15 -7.91 -21.62
CA SER A 75 20.44 -7.75 -22.28
C SER A 75 21.56 -8.57 -21.60
N LYS A 76 21.56 -8.66 -20.26
CA LYS A 76 22.55 -9.43 -19.49
C LYS A 76 22.35 -10.93 -19.69
N LEU A 77 21.10 -11.41 -19.63
CA LEU A 77 20.76 -12.82 -19.82
C LEU A 77 21.10 -13.28 -21.25
N THR A 78 20.74 -12.50 -22.26
CA THR A 78 21.04 -12.84 -23.67
C THR A 78 22.53 -12.83 -23.98
N LYS A 79 23.31 -11.90 -23.40
CA LYS A 79 24.78 -11.90 -23.52
C LYS A 79 25.41 -13.10 -22.81
N SER A 80 24.96 -13.40 -21.60
CA SER A 80 25.42 -14.57 -20.83
C SER A 80 25.17 -15.89 -21.58
N ALA A 81 23.97 -16.06 -22.14
CA ALA A 81 23.61 -17.25 -22.91
C ALA A 81 24.39 -17.40 -24.24
N LYS A 82 24.83 -16.29 -24.86
CA LYS A 82 25.70 -16.34 -26.06
C LYS A 82 27.13 -16.76 -25.73
N ILE A 83 27.62 -16.43 -24.54
CA ILE A 83 28.96 -16.84 -24.08
C ILE A 83 28.97 -18.34 -23.77
N SER A 84 27.91 -18.89 -23.16
CA SER A 84 27.86 -20.33 -22.84
C SER A 84 27.72 -21.24 -24.08
N LYS A 85 27.12 -20.75 -25.17
CA LYS A 85 26.98 -21.49 -26.44
C LYS A 85 28.24 -21.52 -27.32
N LYS A 86 29.28 -20.75 -26.99
CA LYS A 86 30.53 -20.64 -27.77
C LYS A 86 31.60 -21.65 -27.35
N LYS A 87 31.22 -22.80 -26.80
CA LYS A 87 32.13 -23.85 -26.35
C LYS A 87 32.02 -25.09 -27.20
#